data_AF-A0AAV6A9F1-F1
#
_entry.id   AF-A0AAV6A9F1-F1
#
_cell.length_a   1.000
_cell.length_b   1.000
_cell.length_c   1.000
_cell.angle_alpha   90.00
_cell.angle_beta   90.00
_cell.angle_gamma   90.00
#
_symmetry.space_group_name_H-M   'P 1'
#
loop_
_entity.id
_entity.type
_entity.pdbx_description
1 polymer ?
#
loop_
_entity_poly.entity_id
_entity_poly.type
_entity_poly.pdbx_seq_one_letter_code
_entity_poly.pdbx_strand_id
1 'polypeptide(L)'
;MEQSLVLPSLIVGPSLLRALTSDATVEQIWAPPKPGEWSMGDVARHLVAAEQRVFLPRIQRMLTETRPTFASVEDVLAPGRELGPLLDAFATDRRRLADLLGPVTAEGWQRDGVIPRGPVTVAVYANIIAEHDIEHRRQIHDIREGLGLNPKRAEAKRTLPMPEIIAAIARAPEEVRRAATGMAPTLMRERLPDGGWSVKEVMAHLLKVERDLFQPRLSLIISAERPAFPSFDPDAWARERDHREGDFEAEWRDFKAARAETIALLQRLPATAETRIGLSGYFGPVTLLEYATHVVDHDREHIAQIAATRTAVGG
;
A
#
# COMPACT_ATOMS: atom_id res chain seq x y z
N MET A 1 2.64 -3.53 17.52
CA MET A 1 3.39 -4.45 16.63
C MET A 1 4.56 -5.12 17.36
N GLU A 2 5.03 -6.29 16.92
CA GLU A 2 6.29 -6.89 17.38
C GLU A 2 7.51 -6.06 16.94
N GLN A 3 8.56 -5.99 17.76
CA GLN A 3 9.73 -5.13 17.51
C GLN A 3 10.43 -5.43 16.16
N SER A 4 10.54 -6.69 15.76
CA SER A 4 11.19 -7.09 14.50
C SER A 4 10.47 -6.59 13.24
N LEU A 5 9.20 -6.20 13.37
CA LEU A 5 8.36 -5.71 12.28
C LEU A 5 8.31 -4.18 12.22
N VAL A 6 8.70 -3.49 13.29
CA VAL A 6 8.64 -2.02 13.40
C VAL A 6 9.47 -1.36 12.30
N LEU A 7 10.75 -1.71 12.19
CA LEU A 7 11.64 -1.08 11.20
C LEU A 7 11.18 -1.35 9.75
N PRO A 8 10.84 -2.59 9.35
CA PRO A 8 10.22 -2.83 8.04
C PRO A 8 8.94 -2.01 7.79
N SER A 9 8.08 -1.81 8.79
CA SER A 9 6.87 -0.99 8.66
C SER A 9 7.19 0.49 8.44
N LEU A 10 8.17 1.02 9.18
CA LEU A 10 8.62 2.41 9.07
C LEU A 10 9.25 2.70 7.70
N ILE A 11 10.06 1.77 7.18
CA ILE A 11 10.75 1.92 5.89
C ILE A 11 9.77 2.12 4.73
N VAL A 12 8.67 1.36 4.71
CA VAL A 12 7.70 1.41 3.61
C VAL A 12 6.66 2.52 3.74
N GLY A 13 6.47 3.09 4.95
CA GLY A 13 5.47 4.11 5.25
C GLY A 13 5.38 5.26 4.22
N PRO A 14 6.50 5.90 3.82
CA PRO A 14 6.48 6.99 2.84
C PRO A 14 5.98 6.57 1.45
N SER A 15 6.36 5.38 0.98
CA SER A 15 5.91 4.85 -0.31
C SER A 15 4.42 4.52 -0.29
N LEU A 16 3.92 3.98 0.82
CA LEU A 16 2.49 3.70 1.01
C LEU A 16 1.67 4.99 1.11
N LEU A 17 2.20 6.02 1.79
CA LEU A 17 1.57 7.34 1.82
C LEU A 17 1.46 7.95 0.41
N ARG A 18 2.54 7.87 -0.37
CA ARG A 18 2.54 8.34 -1.77
C ARG A 18 1.48 7.58 -2.59
N ALA A 19 1.46 6.26 -2.49
CA ALA A 19 0.49 5.42 -3.19
C ALA A 19 -0.97 5.75 -2.82
N LEU A 20 -1.23 6.05 -1.55
CA LEU A 20 -2.56 6.49 -1.08
C LEU A 20 -2.99 7.86 -1.62
N THR A 21 -2.12 8.60 -2.29
CA THR A 21 -2.44 9.93 -2.82
C THR A 21 -2.25 10.06 -4.33
N SER A 22 -1.79 9.00 -5.01
CA SER A 22 -1.26 9.10 -6.37
C SER A 22 -2.31 9.33 -7.47
N ASP A 23 -3.54 8.90 -7.23
CA ASP A 23 -4.67 8.94 -8.17
C ASP A 23 -5.72 10.01 -7.83
N ALA A 24 -5.45 10.85 -6.82
CA ALA A 24 -6.34 11.94 -6.42
C ALA A 24 -5.96 13.26 -7.13
N THR A 25 -6.96 14.06 -7.50
CA THR A 25 -6.71 15.41 -8.03
C THR A 25 -6.22 16.35 -6.94
N VAL A 26 -5.65 17.51 -7.33
CA VAL A 26 -5.22 18.53 -6.37
C VAL A 26 -6.38 18.99 -5.48
N GLU A 27 -7.57 19.16 -6.05
CA GLU A 27 -8.77 19.52 -5.29
C GLU A 27 -9.12 18.44 -4.26
N GLN A 28 -9.10 17.17 -4.66
CA GLN A 28 -9.40 16.04 -3.77
C GLN A 28 -8.37 15.90 -2.64
N ILE A 29 -7.07 16.09 -2.92
CA ILE A 29 -6.00 16.06 -1.91
C ILE A 29 -6.26 17.05 -0.78
N TRP A 30 -6.80 18.21 -1.13
CA TRP A 30 -7.00 19.33 -0.22
C TRP A 30 -8.45 19.52 0.22
N ALA A 31 -9.34 18.58 -0.13
CA ALA A 31 -10.73 18.55 0.28
C ALA A 31 -10.87 17.83 1.62
N PRO A 32 -11.18 18.53 2.73
CA PRO A 32 -11.49 17.87 3.98
C PRO A 32 -12.87 17.21 3.90
N PRO A 33 -13.09 16.08 4.60
CA PRO A 33 -14.39 15.41 4.64
C PRO A 33 -15.51 16.32 5.20
N LYS A 34 -15.20 17.15 6.21
CA LYS A 34 -16.10 18.15 6.78
C LYS A 34 -15.33 19.39 7.24
N PRO A 35 -16.01 20.54 7.45
CA PRO A 35 -15.36 21.73 8.02
C PRO A 35 -14.68 21.41 9.36
N GLY A 36 -13.39 21.73 9.45
CA GLY A 36 -12.56 21.49 10.65
C GLY A 36 -11.87 20.12 10.71
N GLU A 37 -12.19 19.19 9.82
CA GLU A 37 -11.48 17.91 9.68
C GLU A 37 -10.28 18.05 8.72
N TRP A 38 -9.30 17.15 8.82
CA TRP A 38 -8.10 17.19 7.99
C TRP A 38 -8.35 16.58 6.61
N SER A 39 -7.83 17.24 5.57
CA SER A 39 -7.71 16.67 4.23
C SER A 39 -6.53 15.68 4.14
N MET A 40 -6.42 14.91 3.05
CA MET A 40 -5.25 14.04 2.84
C MET A 40 -3.94 14.83 2.87
N GLY A 41 -3.92 16.02 2.28
CA GLY A 41 -2.78 16.92 2.31
C GLY A 41 -2.47 17.43 3.72
N ASP A 42 -3.47 17.72 4.55
CA ASP A 42 -3.23 18.10 5.96
C ASP A 42 -2.69 16.94 6.78
N VAL A 43 -3.14 15.70 6.53
CA VAL A 43 -2.53 14.50 7.14
C VAL A 43 -1.05 14.38 6.74
N ALA A 44 -0.70 14.60 5.47
CA ALA A 44 0.71 14.61 5.05
C ALA A 44 1.54 15.71 5.76
N ARG A 45 0.97 16.91 5.92
CA ARG A 45 1.61 18.00 6.68
C ARG A 45 1.81 17.66 8.15
N HIS A 46 0.85 16.95 8.75
CA HIS A 46 0.96 16.46 10.13
C HIS A 46 2.08 15.41 10.27
N LEU A 47 2.13 14.41 9.38
CA LEU A 47 3.17 13.37 9.40
C LEU A 47 4.59 13.97 9.30
N VAL A 48 4.79 14.95 8.41
CA VAL A 48 6.07 15.68 8.30
C VAL A 48 6.41 16.39 9.61
N ALA A 49 5.48 17.16 10.16
CA ALA A 49 5.72 17.90 11.39
C ALA A 49 5.97 16.99 12.60
N ALA A 50 5.21 15.90 12.72
CA ALA A 50 5.38 14.91 13.77
C ALA A 50 6.77 14.27 13.69
N GLU A 51 7.22 13.88 12.50
CA GLU A 51 8.55 13.30 12.31
C GLU A 51 9.67 14.27 12.72
N GLN A 52 9.60 15.51 12.22
CA GLN A 52 10.65 16.51 12.41
C GLN A 52 10.74 17.07 13.82
N ARG A 53 9.58 17.28 14.47
CA ARG A 53 9.51 17.99 15.76
C ARG A 53 9.41 17.05 16.95
N VAL A 54 8.91 15.83 16.73
CA VAL A 54 8.57 14.91 17.80
C VAL A 54 9.37 13.62 17.68
N PHE A 55 9.20 12.85 16.61
CA PHE A 55 9.69 11.48 16.59
C PHE A 55 11.20 11.37 16.45
N LEU A 56 11.77 11.94 15.38
CA LEU A 56 13.20 11.83 15.11
C LEU A 56 14.06 12.44 16.24
N PRO A 57 13.79 13.68 16.72
CA PRO A 57 14.58 14.25 17.82
C PRO A 57 14.50 13.45 19.11
N ARG A 58 13.34 12.86 19.44
CA ARG A 58 13.18 12.09 20.68
C ARG A 58 13.93 10.77 20.63
N ILE A 59 13.87 10.04 19.51
CA ILE A 59 14.65 8.81 19.33
C ILE A 59 16.14 9.12 19.42
N GLN A 60 16.61 10.18 18.77
CA GLN A 60 18.01 10.63 18.87
C GLN A 60 18.42 10.88 20.33
N ARG A 61 17.62 11.65 21.07
CA ARG A 61 17.90 11.97 22.48
C ARG A 61 17.83 10.74 23.38
N MET A 62 16.87 9.83 23.19
CA MET A 62 16.81 8.58 23.97
C MET A 62 18.04 7.70 23.74
N LEU A 63 18.61 7.71 22.53
CA LEU A 63 19.80 6.94 22.20
C LEU A 63 21.10 7.56 22.74
N THR A 64 21.16 8.88 22.94
CA THR A 64 22.39 9.59 23.32
C THR A 64 22.41 10.11 24.75
N GLU A 65 21.26 10.49 25.31
CA GLU A 65 21.12 11.06 26.65
C GLU A 65 20.68 10.01 27.66
N THR A 66 21.08 10.17 28.92
CA THR A 66 20.57 9.35 30.02
C THR A 66 19.17 9.82 30.40
N ARG A 67 18.17 9.00 30.07
CA ARG A 67 16.76 9.16 30.48
C ARG A 67 16.18 10.58 30.25
N PRO A 68 16.21 11.09 29.01
CA PRO A 68 15.69 12.42 28.70
C PRO A 68 14.19 12.56 28.98
N THR A 69 13.77 13.76 29.36
CA THR A 69 12.35 14.12 29.54
C THR A 69 11.84 14.94 28.36
N PHE A 70 10.59 14.69 27.95
CA PHE A 70 9.95 15.35 26.82
C PHE A 70 8.60 15.96 27.21
N ALA A 71 8.37 17.20 26.79
CA ALA A 71 7.09 17.90 26.97
C ALA A 71 6.02 17.40 25.98
N SER A 72 4.75 17.71 26.25
CA SER A 72 3.70 17.59 25.23
C SER A 72 3.97 18.58 24.10
N VAL A 73 3.70 18.16 22.87
CA VAL A 73 3.76 19.02 21.68
C VAL A 73 2.36 19.03 21.09
N GLU A 74 1.82 20.22 20.83
CA GLU A 74 0.54 20.36 20.14
C GLU A 74 0.67 19.89 18.69
N ASP A 75 -0.42 19.37 18.13
CA ASP A 75 -0.46 18.98 16.74
C ASP A 75 -0.36 20.23 15.85
N VAL A 76 0.79 20.41 15.24
CA VAL A 76 1.04 21.49 14.30
C VAL A 76 1.25 20.90 12.91
N LEU A 77 0.62 21.52 11.92
CA LEU A 77 0.84 21.16 10.52
C LEU A 77 2.11 21.83 10.00
N ALA A 78 2.94 21.11 9.25
CA ALA A 78 4.05 21.71 8.51
C ALA A 78 3.52 22.81 7.55
N PRO A 79 4.27 23.89 7.26
CA PRO A 79 3.84 24.88 6.28
C PRO A 79 3.82 24.33 4.85
N GLY A 80 3.15 25.02 3.93
CA GLY A 80 3.06 24.66 2.51
C GLY A 80 1.86 23.77 2.16
N ARG A 81 1.43 23.84 0.90
CA ARG A 81 0.31 23.04 0.33
C ARG A 81 0.67 22.38 -0.99
N GLU A 82 1.94 22.10 -1.21
CA GLU A 82 2.41 21.30 -2.34
C GLU A 82 2.65 19.88 -1.86
N LEU A 83 1.86 18.92 -2.37
CA LEU A 83 1.91 17.54 -1.88
C LEU A 83 3.25 16.85 -2.17
N GLY A 84 3.80 17.02 -3.37
CA GLY A 84 5.08 16.41 -3.76
C GLY A 84 6.21 16.70 -2.77
N PRO A 85 6.52 17.98 -2.51
CA PRO A 85 7.53 18.37 -1.51
C PRO A 85 7.26 17.83 -0.10
N LEU A 86 6.00 17.75 0.34
CA LEU A 86 5.66 17.16 1.64
C LEU A 86 5.98 15.67 1.70
N LEU A 87 5.61 14.92 0.66
CA LEU A 87 5.91 13.49 0.55
C LEU A 87 7.42 13.23 0.50
N ASP A 88 8.17 14.08 -0.21
CA ASP A 88 9.64 13.97 -0.32
C ASP A 88 10.33 14.29 1.01
N ALA A 89 9.84 15.30 1.74
CA ALA A 89 10.32 15.64 3.07
C ALA A 89 10.07 14.47 4.05
N PHE A 90 8.85 13.94 4.08
CA PHE A 90 8.52 12.79 4.94
C PHE A 90 9.38 11.57 4.60
N ALA A 91 9.57 11.26 3.31
CA ALA A 91 10.43 10.16 2.89
C ALA A 91 11.90 10.36 3.32
N THR A 92 12.39 11.60 3.27
CA THR A 92 13.75 11.94 3.69
C THR A 92 13.94 11.79 5.19
N ASP A 93 13.02 12.33 5.99
CA ASP A 93 13.12 12.24 7.45
C ASP A 93 12.90 10.82 7.95
N ARG A 94 11.97 10.06 7.35
CA ARG A 94 11.76 8.66 7.68
C ARG A 94 12.98 7.79 7.35
N ARG A 95 13.70 8.06 6.24
CA ARG A 95 14.99 7.38 5.96
C ARG A 95 16.01 7.65 7.06
N ARG A 96 16.14 8.91 7.51
CA ARG A 96 17.04 9.26 8.63
C ARG A 96 16.69 8.51 9.91
N LEU A 97 15.39 8.38 10.22
CA LEU A 97 14.97 7.58 11.38
C LEU A 97 15.32 6.10 11.19
N ALA A 98 15.07 5.54 10.01
CA ALA A 98 15.39 4.14 9.72
C ALA A 98 16.91 3.87 9.82
N ASP A 99 17.74 4.76 9.29
CA ASP A 99 19.20 4.69 9.38
C ASP A 99 19.69 4.79 10.84
N LEU A 100 19.00 5.59 11.66
CA LEU A 100 19.29 5.70 13.09
C LEU A 100 18.91 4.44 13.87
N LEU A 101 17.78 3.82 13.55
CA LEU A 101 17.27 2.62 14.26
C LEU A 101 17.91 1.31 13.78
N GLY A 102 18.34 1.24 12.52
CA GLY A 102 18.92 0.05 11.90
C GLY A 102 20.07 -0.59 12.69
N PRO A 103 21.11 0.16 13.10
CA PRO A 103 22.24 -0.40 13.83
C PRO A 103 22.05 -0.50 15.34
N VAL A 104 20.87 -0.14 15.88
CA VAL A 104 20.64 -0.10 17.33
C VAL A 104 20.69 -1.52 17.94
N THR A 105 21.54 -1.70 18.95
CA THR A 105 21.71 -2.96 19.68
C THR A 105 20.52 -3.27 20.58
N ALA A 106 20.42 -4.51 21.07
CA ALA A 106 19.35 -4.90 22.00
C ALA A 106 19.29 -3.98 23.25
N GLU A 107 20.43 -3.58 23.80
CA GLU A 107 20.52 -2.62 24.90
C GLU A 107 20.05 -1.22 24.48
N GLY A 108 20.43 -0.78 23.28
CA GLY A 108 19.99 0.49 22.70
C GLY A 108 18.46 0.58 22.59
N TRP A 109 17.81 -0.52 22.19
CA TRP A 109 16.35 -0.63 22.14
C TRP A 109 15.67 -0.54 23.51
N GLN A 110 16.39 -0.87 24.59
CA GLN A 110 15.90 -0.75 25.98
C GLN A 110 16.19 0.61 26.62
N ARG A 111 16.95 1.49 25.97
CA ARG A 111 17.16 2.85 26.47
C ARG A 111 15.81 3.55 26.63
N ASP A 112 15.67 4.29 27.72
CA ASP A 112 14.42 4.91 28.11
C ASP A 112 14.48 6.44 28.06
N GLY A 113 13.29 7.03 28.07
CA GLY A 113 13.03 8.44 28.24
C GLY A 113 11.65 8.60 28.89
N VAL A 114 11.30 9.82 29.26
CA VAL A 114 10.02 10.12 29.93
C VAL A 114 9.22 11.06 29.05
N ILE A 115 8.09 10.57 28.55
CA ILE A 115 7.07 11.38 27.87
C ILE A 115 5.98 11.76 28.89
N PRO A 116 5.05 12.68 28.57
CA PRO A 116 4.01 13.11 29.51
C PRO A 116 3.15 11.98 30.08
N ARG A 117 3.02 10.86 29.35
CA ARG A 117 2.28 9.66 29.76
C ARG A 117 3.09 8.69 30.63
N GLY A 118 4.36 8.99 30.90
CA GLY A 118 5.26 8.14 31.70
C GLY A 118 6.53 7.71 30.96
N PRO A 119 7.31 6.80 31.57
CA PRO A 119 8.53 6.27 30.96
C PRO A 119 8.21 5.40 29.73
N VAL A 120 9.08 5.47 28.72
CA VAL A 120 8.97 4.71 27.48
C VAL A 120 10.37 4.32 27.00
N THR A 121 10.52 3.13 26.42
CA THR A 121 11.78 2.69 25.79
C THR A 121 11.81 3.03 24.31
N VAL A 122 13.00 3.01 23.68
CA VAL A 122 13.14 3.21 22.24
C VAL A 122 12.28 2.20 21.46
N ALA A 123 12.21 0.94 21.91
CA ALA A 123 11.37 -0.08 21.28
C ALA A 123 9.88 0.26 21.31
N VAL A 124 9.37 0.66 22.48
CA VAL A 124 7.96 1.04 22.63
C VAL A 124 7.68 2.31 21.84
N TYR A 125 8.59 3.28 21.86
CA TYR A 125 8.41 4.55 21.16
C TYR A 125 8.43 4.38 19.64
N ALA A 126 9.34 3.57 19.09
CA ALA A 126 9.35 3.24 17.67
C ALA A 126 8.08 2.50 17.22
N ASN A 127 7.53 1.64 18.08
CA ASN A 127 6.22 1.05 17.83
C ASN A 127 5.10 2.11 17.81
N ILE A 128 5.12 3.10 18.71
CA ILE A 128 4.15 4.22 18.68
C ILE A 128 4.22 4.96 17.34
N ILE A 129 5.43 5.18 16.80
CA ILE A 129 5.61 5.83 15.49
C ILE A 129 4.99 4.97 14.38
N ALA A 130 5.25 3.66 14.37
CA ALA A 130 4.70 2.78 13.33
C ALA A 130 3.17 2.69 13.37
N GLU A 131 2.58 2.62 14.56
CA GLU A 131 1.11 2.61 14.73
C GLU A 131 0.50 3.98 14.38
N HIS A 132 1.19 5.09 14.64
CA HIS A 132 0.79 6.44 14.21
C HIS A 132 0.74 6.56 12.69
N ASP A 133 1.75 6.05 11.97
CA ASP A 133 1.75 5.99 10.51
C ASP A 133 0.59 5.14 9.97
N ILE A 134 0.28 4.01 10.62
CA ILE A 134 -0.87 3.16 10.24
C ILE A 134 -2.19 3.90 10.42
N GLU A 135 -2.37 4.57 11.55
CA GLU A 135 -3.60 5.32 11.86
C GLU A 135 -3.88 6.41 10.83
N HIS A 136 -2.86 7.19 10.46
CA HIS A 136 -3.04 8.24 9.45
C HIS A 136 -3.21 7.71 8.02
N ARG A 137 -2.64 6.55 7.69
CA ARG A 137 -2.94 5.88 6.42
C ARG A 137 -4.39 5.39 6.36
N ARG A 138 -4.95 4.90 7.48
CA ARG A 138 -6.38 4.57 7.60
C ARG A 138 -7.24 5.81 7.45
N GLN A 139 -6.88 6.92 8.11
CA GLN A 139 -7.58 8.19 7.95
C GLN A 139 -7.60 8.64 6.48
N ILE A 140 -6.46 8.60 5.79
CA ILE A 140 -6.40 8.93 4.35
C ILE A 140 -7.30 8.00 3.54
N HIS A 141 -7.26 6.69 3.81
CA HIS A 141 -8.15 5.75 3.14
C HIS A 141 -9.64 6.09 3.33
N ASP A 142 -10.04 6.45 4.56
CA ASP A 142 -11.44 6.78 4.85
C ASP A 142 -11.85 8.09 4.16
N ILE A 143 -10.94 9.07 4.04
CA ILE A 143 -11.16 10.28 3.23
C ILE A 143 -11.33 9.94 1.74
N ARG A 144 -10.47 9.06 1.21
CA ARG A 144 -10.55 8.60 -0.19
C ARG A 144 -11.89 7.95 -0.50
N GLU A 145 -12.38 7.10 0.41
CA GLU A 145 -13.68 6.45 0.29
C GLU A 145 -14.81 7.48 0.20
N GLY A 146 -14.79 8.50 1.07
CA GLY A 146 -15.76 9.61 1.03
C GLY A 146 -15.72 10.44 -0.26
N LEU A 147 -14.58 10.46 -0.95
CA LEU A 147 -14.39 11.15 -2.22
C LEU A 147 -14.69 10.26 -3.45
N GLY A 148 -15.09 9.01 -3.24
CA GLY A 148 -15.38 8.06 -4.32
C GLY A 148 -14.14 7.59 -5.09
N LEU A 149 -12.95 7.71 -4.51
CA LEU A 149 -11.72 7.18 -5.09
C LEU A 149 -11.62 5.66 -4.97
N ASN A 150 -10.81 5.04 -5.82
CA ASN A 150 -10.56 3.61 -5.73
C ASN A 150 -9.96 3.24 -4.36
N PRO A 151 -10.41 2.14 -3.74
CA PRO A 151 -9.89 1.70 -2.45
C PRO A 151 -8.44 1.25 -2.58
N LYS A 152 -7.65 1.56 -1.54
CA LYS A 152 -6.25 1.13 -1.37
C LYS A 152 -6.11 0.56 0.04
N ARG A 153 -6.85 -0.52 0.32
CA ARG A 153 -7.07 -1.05 1.68
C ARG A 153 -5.80 -1.65 2.25
N ALA A 154 -5.05 -2.39 1.44
CA ALA A 154 -3.81 -3.02 1.88
C ALA A 154 -2.74 -1.97 2.26
N GLU A 155 -2.63 -0.89 1.48
CA GLU A 155 -1.79 0.27 1.78
C GLU A 155 -2.22 0.97 3.07
N ALA A 156 -3.47 0.81 3.50
CA ALA A 156 -4.02 1.38 4.73
C ALA A 156 -4.18 0.37 5.87
N LYS A 157 -3.70 -0.88 5.73
CA LYS A 157 -3.92 -1.94 6.73
C LYS A 157 -5.40 -2.13 7.09
N ARG A 158 -6.26 -2.01 6.07
CA ARG A 158 -7.67 -2.37 6.07
C ARG A 158 -7.82 -3.70 5.34
N THR A 159 -8.77 -4.51 5.77
CA THR A 159 -9.03 -5.82 5.18
C THR A 159 -10.49 -5.97 4.81
N LEU A 160 -10.76 -6.84 3.85
CA LEU A 160 -12.08 -7.41 3.64
C LEU A 160 -12.16 -8.77 4.37
N PRO A 161 -13.35 -9.20 4.81
CA PRO A 161 -13.55 -10.57 5.28
C PRO A 161 -13.20 -11.59 4.19
N MET A 162 -12.61 -12.74 4.56
CA MET A 162 -12.22 -13.78 3.61
C MET A 162 -13.35 -14.20 2.64
N PRO A 163 -14.62 -14.38 3.07
CA PRO A 163 -15.72 -14.68 2.14
C PRO A 163 -15.96 -13.60 1.09
N GLU A 164 -15.80 -12.33 1.46
CA GLU A 164 -15.95 -11.20 0.53
C GLU A 164 -14.80 -11.13 -0.46
N ILE A 165 -13.57 -11.41 -0.01
CA ILE A 165 -12.38 -11.53 -0.87
C ILE A 165 -12.61 -12.61 -1.92
N ILE A 166 -12.98 -13.83 -1.49
CA ILE A 166 -13.23 -14.96 -2.39
C ILE A 166 -14.33 -14.60 -3.40
N ALA A 167 -15.42 -14.00 -2.95
CA ALA A 167 -16.51 -13.60 -3.82
C ALA A 167 -16.09 -12.52 -4.84
N ALA A 168 -15.23 -11.57 -4.46
CA ALA A 168 -14.71 -10.55 -5.37
C ALA A 168 -13.76 -11.15 -6.41
N ILE A 169 -12.79 -11.98 -5.98
CA ILE A 169 -11.86 -12.69 -6.88
C ILE A 169 -12.63 -13.57 -7.89
N ALA A 170 -13.72 -14.20 -7.46
CA ALA A 170 -14.57 -15.03 -8.33
C ALA A 170 -15.29 -14.22 -9.42
N ARG A 171 -15.65 -12.96 -9.15
CA ARG A 171 -16.33 -12.09 -10.12
C ARG A 171 -15.37 -11.40 -11.08
N ALA A 172 -14.15 -11.10 -10.64
CA ALA A 172 -13.19 -10.27 -11.37
C ALA A 172 -12.96 -10.69 -12.84
N PRO A 173 -12.77 -11.98 -13.19
CA PRO A 173 -12.58 -12.37 -14.60
C PRO A 173 -13.73 -11.95 -15.51
N GLU A 174 -14.98 -12.10 -15.08
CA GLU A 174 -16.14 -11.71 -15.90
C GLU A 174 -16.30 -10.19 -15.96
N GLU A 175 -15.92 -9.46 -14.91
CA GLU A 175 -15.89 -7.99 -14.90
C GLU A 175 -14.82 -7.44 -15.86
N VAL A 176 -13.63 -8.03 -15.89
CA VAL A 176 -12.56 -7.72 -16.87
C VAL A 176 -13.06 -7.92 -18.30
N ARG A 177 -13.64 -9.08 -18.62
CA ARG A 177 -14.18 -9.34 -19.96
C ARG A 177 -15.31 -8.39 -20.33
N ARG A 178 -16.18 -8.05 -19.38
CA ARG A 178 -17.27 -7.08 -19.59
C ARG A 178 -16.74 -5.68 -19.89
N ALA A 179 -15.70 -5.25 -19.19
CA ALA A 179 -15.07 -3.95 -19.40
C ALA A 179 -14.46 -3.82 -20.81
N ALA A 180 -14.00 -4.92 -21.41
CA ALA A 180 -13.46 -4.96 -22.78
C ALA A 180 -14.48 -5.34 -23.86
N THR A 181 -15.74 -5.63 -23.50
CA THR A 181 -16.75 -6.15 -24.45
C THR A 181 -17.01 -5.16 -25.60
N GLY A 182 -17.08 -5.70 -26.82
CA GLY A 182 -17.39 -4.95 -28.04
C GLY A 182 -16.18 -4.28 -28.71
N MET A 183 -14.99 -4.36 -28.12
CA MET A 183 -13.78 -3.81 -28.74
C MET A 183 -13.27 -4.70 -29.87
N ALA A 184 -12.86 -4.08 -30.98
CA ALA A 184 -12.11 -4.78 -32.02
C ALA A 184 -10.71 -5.16 -31.51
N PRO A 185 -10.12 -6.30 -31.92
CA PRO A 185 -8.78 -6.70 -31.50
C PRO A 185 -7.68 -5.67 -31.78
N THR A 186 -7.83 -4.87 -32.83
CA THR A 186 -6.90 -3.78 -33.15
C THR A 186 -6.95 -2.67 -32.09
N LEU A 187 -8.14 -2.21 -31.71
CA LEU A 187 -8.33 -1.19 -30.67
C LEU A 187 -7.86 -1.65 -29.30
N MET A 188 -7.97 -2.95 -28.99
CA MET A 188 -7.44 -3.49 -27.72
C MET A 188 -5.93 -3.31 -27.57
N ARG A 189 -5.20 -3.13 -28.68
CA ARG A 189 -3.74 -2.95 -28.72
C ARG A 189 -3.33 -1.49 -28.77
N GLU A 190 -4.28 -0.57 -28.87
CA GLU A 190 -3.96 0.85 -28.90
C GLU A 190 -3.67 1.35 -27.48
N ARG A 191 -2.51 1.99 -27.33
CA ARG A 191 -2.14 2.69 -26.10
C ARG A 191 -2.75 4.08 -26.11
N LEU A 192 -2.92 4.64 -24.92
CA LEU A 192 -3.32 6.03 -24.79
C LEU A 192 -2.19 6.98 -25.25
N PRO A 193 -2.51 8.18 -25.76
CA PRO A 193 -1.50 9.13 -26.24
C PRO A 193 -0.47 9.55 -25.17
N ASP A 194 -0.83 9.49 -23.90
CA ASP A 194 0.03 9.78 -22.75
C ASP A 194 0.98 8.61 -22.38
N GLY A 195 0.92 7.50 -23.14
CA GLY A 195 1.72 6.30 -22.90
C GLY A 195 1.05 5.28 -21.97
N GLY A 196 -0.19 5.51 -21.55
CA GLY A 196 -0.97 4.56 -20.76
C GLY A 196 -1.14 3.20 -21.46
N TRP A 197 -1.20 2.13 -20.66
CA TRP A 197 -1.35 0.76 -21.16
C TRP A 197 -2.63 0.56 -21.98
N SER A 198 -2.49 -0.19 -23.06
CA SER A 198 -3.62 -0.69 -23.84
C SER A 198 -4.42 -1.73 -23.06
N VAL A 199 -5.67 -1.99 -23.46
CA VAL A 199 -6.52 -3.03 -22.84
C VAL A 199 -5.85 -4.40 -22.88
N LYS A 200 -5.13 -4.70 -23.96
CA LYS A 200 -4.41 -5.96 -24.13
C LYS A 200 -3.22 -6.10 -23.17
N GLU A 201 -2.51 -5.02 -22.88
CA GLU A 201 -1.44 -5.00 -21.88
C GLU A 201 -1.98 -5.15 -20.46
N VAL A 202 -3.12 -4.53 -20.15
CA VAL A 202 -3.76 -4.70 -18.84
C VAL A 202 -4.18 -6.16 -18.62
N MET A 203 -4.72 -6.84 -19.64
CA MET A 203 -5.04 -8.28 -19.55
C MET A 203 -3.78 -9.13 -19.35
N ALA A 204 -2.71 -8.86 -20.10
CA ALA A 204 -1.44 -9.58 -19.95
C ALA A 204 -0.85 -9.39 -18.55
N HIS A 205 -0.94 -8.17 -18.00
CA HIS A 205 -0.53 -7.83 -16.64
C HIS A 205 -1.31 -8.61 -15.60
N LEU A 206 -2.64 -8.60 -15.66
CA LEU A 206 -3.52 -9.31 -14.73
C LEU A 206 -3.18 -10.81 -14.67
N LEU A 207 -2.99 -11.44 -15.82
CA LEU A 207 -2.59 -12.84 -15.91
C LEU A 207 -1.19 -13.08 -15.30
N LYS A 208 -0.22 -12.22 -15.64
CA LYS A 208 1.16 -12.30 -15.16
C LYS A 208 1.22 -12.19 -13.63
N VAL A 209 0.57 -11.17 -13.05
CA VAL A 209 0.64 -10.98 -11.61
C VAL A 209 -0.10 -12.06 -10.85
N GLU A 210 -1.18 -12.62 -11.40
CA GLU A 210 -1.86 -13.74 -10.74
C GLU A 210 -0.96 -14.96 -10.64
N ARG A 211 -0.37 -15.39 -11.76
CA ARG A 211 0.46 -16.61 -11.84
C ARG A 211 1.80 -16.46 -11.12
N ASP A 212 2.44 -15.31 -11.25
CA ASP A 212 3.85 -15.18 -10.87
C ASP A 212 4.03 -14.45 -9.54
N LEU A 213 3.01 -13.72 -9.06
CA LEU A 213 3.10 -12.92 -7.83
C LEU A 213 2.06 -13.35 -6.81
N PHE A 214 0.77 -13.19 -7.10
CA PHE A 214 -0.29 -13.38 -6.10
C PHE A 214 -0.35 -14.82 -5.61
N GLN A 215 -0.47 -15.79 -6.52
CA GLN A 215 -0.52 -17.20 -6.13
C GLN A 215 0.76 -17.67 -5.41
N PRO A 216 1.99 -17.43 -5.93
CA PRO A 216 3.20 -17.86 -5.25
C PRO A 216 3.38 -17.20 -3.90
N ARG A 217 3.07 -15.90 -3.75
CA ARG A 217 3.24 -15.18 -2.49
C ARG A 217 2.19 -15.55 -1.45
N LEU A 218 0.93 -15.77 -1.84
CA LEU A 218 -0.08 -16.33 -0.93
C LEU A 218 0.38 -17.69 -0.42
N SER A 219 0.80 -18.59 -1.32
CA SER A 219 1.31 -19.93 -0.97
C SER A 219 2.54 -19.85 -0.06
N LEU A 220 3.43 -18.88 -0.32
CA LEU A 220 4.63 -18.65 0.47
C LEU A 220 4.27 -18.17 1.90
N ILE A 221 3.38 -17.18 2.04
CA ILE A 221 2.89 -16.71 3.35
C ILE A 221 2.24 -17.85 4.14
N ILE A 222 1.51 -18.75 3.46
CA ILE A 222 0.86 -19.92 4.09
C ILE A 222 1.90 -20.92 4.60
N SER A 223 2.93 -21.21 3.81
CA SER A 223 3.83 -22.34 4.06
C SER A 223 5.08 -22.00 4.87
N ALA A 224 5.56 -20.76 4.79
CA ALA A 224 6.80 -20.33 5.45
C ALA A 224 6.52 -19.38 6.62
N GLU A 225 7.41 -19.38 7.60
CA GLU A 225 7.38 -18.42 8.71
C GLU A 225 7.99 -17.08 8.27
N ARG A 226 7.17 -16.03 8.22
CA ARG A 226 7.58 -14.64 7.89
C ARG A 226 8.44 -14.52 6.62
N PRO A 227 8.04 -15.15 5.50
CA PRO A 227 8.84 -15.11 4.29
C PRO A 227 8.98 -13.70 3.73
N ALA A 228 10.18 -13.36 3.27
CA ALA A 228 10.42 -12.12 2.55
C ALA A 228 10.20 -12.31 1.04
N PHE A 229 9.65 -11.31 0.38
CA PHE A 229 9.50 -11.28 -1.08
C PHE A 229 9.63 -9.84 -1.63
N PRO A 230 10.25 -9.66 -2.81
CA PRO A 230 10.55 -8.34 -3.34
C PRO A 230 9.30 -7.59 -3.79
N SER A 231 9.40 -6.26 -3.92
CA SER A 231 8.40 -5.47 -4.64
C SER A 231 8.38 -5.86 -6.13
N PHE A 232 7.23 -5.60 -6.77
CA PHE A 232 7.11 -5.70 -8.22
C PHE A 232 7.26 -4.29 -8.81
N ASP A 233 7.94 -4.18 -9.95
CA ASP A 233 8.09 -2.94 -10.71
C ASP A 233 7.27 -3.05 -12.00
N PRO A 234 6.06 -2.46 -12.03
CA PRO A 234 5.20 -2.47 -13.22
C PRO A 234 5.84 -1.78 -14.43
N ASP A 235 6.66 -0.76 -14.21
CA ASP A 235 7.29 0.00 -15.29
C ASP A 235 8.44 -0.78 -15.90
N ALA A 236 9.22 -1.50 -15.08
CA ALA A 236 10.23 -2.43 -15.57
C ALA A 236 9.57 -3.53 -16.40
N TRP A 237 8.50 -4.16 -15.88
CA TRP A 237 7.74 -5.16 -16.62
C TRP A 237 7.22 -4.63 -17.96
N ALA A 238 6.64 -3.43 -17.97
CA ALA A 238 6.13 -2.80 -19.19
C ALA A 238 7.23 -2.49 -20.23
N ARG A 239 8.50 -2.31 -19.79
CA ARG A 239 9.66 -2.09 -20.66
C ARG A 239 10.33 -3.39 -21.13
N GLU A 240 10.09 -4.53 -20.48
CA GLU A 240 10.75 -5.81 -20.82
C GLU A 240 10.52 -6.21 -22.27
N ARG A 241 9.29 -6.01 -22.78
CA ARG A 241 8.89 -6.27 -24.16
C ARG A 241 7.55 -5.60 -24.45
N ASP A 242 7.14 -5.64 -25.72
CA ASP A 242 5.77 -5.31 -26.09
C ASP A 242 4.81 -6.43 -25.65
N HIS A 243 3.85 -6.10 -24.78
CA HIS A 243 2.84 -7.03 -24.25
C HIS A 243 1.48 -6.90 -24.96
N ARG A 244 1.42 -6.16 -26.07
CA ARG A 244 0.21 -6.01 -26.91
C ARG A 244 -0.04 -7.19 -27.84
N GLU A 245 0.92 -8.08 -27.98
CA GLU A 245 0.77 -9.30 -28.77
C GLU A 245 -0.07 -10.37 -28.05
N GLY A 246 -0.57 -11.35 -28.81
CA GLY A 246 -1.42 -12.43 -28.30
C GLY A 246 -2.93 -12.19 -28.43
N ASP A 247 -3.72 -13.10 -27.85
CA ASP A 247 -5.18 -13.12 -27.92
C ASP A 247 -5.79 -12.83 -26.54
N PHE A 248 -6.64 -11.79 -26.47
CA PHE A 248 -7.26 -11.35 -25.22
C PHE A 248 -8.13 -12.44 -24.60
N GLU A 249 -8.96 -13.12 -25.41
CA GLU A 249 -9.87 -14.16 -24.92
C GLU A 249 -9.11 -15.40 -24.40
N ALA A 250 -7.98 -15.74 -25.02
CA ALA A 250 -7.11 -16.79 -24.53
C ALA A 250 -6.50 -16.47 -23.16
N GLU A 251 -5.92 -15.27 -23.00
CA GLU A 251 -5.35 -14.84 -21.71
C GLU A 251 -6.42 -14.67 -20.64
N TRP A 252 -7.62 -14.22 -21.01
CA TRP A 252 -8.74 -14.14 -20.10
C TRP A 252 -9.16 -15.53 -19.57
N ARG A 253 -9.24 -16.56 -20.44
CA ARG A 253 -9.52 -17.95 -20.02
C ARG A 253 -8.47 -18.45 -19.04
N ASP A 254 -7.20 -18.17 -19.35
CA ASP A 254 -6.06 -18.53 -18.51
C ASP A 254 -6.10 -17.83 -17.14
N PHE A 255 -6.45 -16.54 -17.12
CA PHE A 255 -6.63 -15.76 -15.89
C PHE A 255 -7.77 -16.30 -15.05
N LYS A 256 -8.90 -16.63 -15.68
CA LYS A 256 -10.05 -17.24 -15.01
C LYS A 256 -9.69 -18.58 -14.37
N ALA A 257 -8.92 -19.42 -15.06
CA ALA A 257 -8.44 -20.68 -14.52
C ALA A 257 -7.51 -20.46 -13.31
N ALA A 258 -6.54 -19.55 -13.42
CA ALA A 258 -5.65 -19.20 -12.32
C ALA A 258 -6.44 -18.67 -11.09
N ARG A 259 -7.43 -17.80 -11.31
CA ARG A 259 -8.30 -17.29 -10.23
C ARG A 259 -9.05 -18.41 -9.50
N ALA A 260 -9.49 -19.45 -10.21
CA ALA A 260 -10.13 -20.61 -9.61
C ALA A 260 -9.18 -21.39 -8.67
N GLU A 261 -7.90 -21.50 -9.03
CA GLU A 261 -6.87 -22.10 -8.17
C GLU A 261 -6.62 -21.28 -6.90
N THR A 262 -6.54 -19.95 -7.03
CA THR A 262 -6.42 -19.02 -5.90
C THR A 262 -7.63 -19.13 -4.96
N ILE A 263 -8.84 -19.18 -5.50
CA ILE A 263 -10.06 -19.37 -4.69
C ILE A 263 -10.02 -20.70 -3.95
N ALA A 264 -9.67 -21.80 -4.62
CA ALA A 264 -9.57 -23.11 -4.01
C ALA A 264 -8.51 -23.15 -2.91
N LEU A 265 -7.40 -22.42 -3.05
CA LEU A 265 -6.41 -22.25 -1.99
C LEU A 265 -7.00 -21.54 -0.77
N LEU A 266 -7.62 -20.36 -0.97
CA LEU A 266 -8.17 -19.54 0.12
C LEU A 266 -9.31 -20.24 0.87
N GLN A 267 -10.19 -20.96 0.17
CA GLN A 267 -11.31 -21.70 0.77
C GLN A 267 -10.90 -22.81 1.74
N ARG A 268 -9.68 -23.34 1.61
CA ARG A 268 -9.18 -24.44 2.45
C ARG A 268 -8.42 -23.94 3.68
N LEU A 269 -8.21 -22.64 3.82
CA LEU A 269 -7.43 -22.09 4.92
C LEU A 269 -8.25 -22.08 6.23
N PRO A 270 -7.64 -22.49 7.37
CA PRO A 270 -8.24 -22.21 8.66
C PRO A 270 -8.21 -20.71 8.95
N ALA A 271 -9.14 -20.20 9.76
CA ALA A 271 -9.19 -18.77 10.14
C ALA A 271 -7.87 -18.26 10.76
N THR A 272 -7.11 -19.13 11.44
CA THR A 272 -5.79 -18.80 12.00
C THR A 272 -4.74 -18.48 10.94
N ALA A 273 -4.95 -18.83 9.67
CA ALA A 273 -4.05 -18.49 8.58
C ALA A 273 -4.12 -17.01 8.18
N GLU A 274 -5.24 -16.33 8.45
CA GLU A 274 -5.47 -14.93 8.05
C GLU A 274 -4.42 -13.97 8.62
N THR A 275 -3.95 -14.24 9.84
CA THR A 275 -2.98 -13.41 10.55
C THR A 275 -1.53 -13.78 10.27
N ARG A 276 -1.26 -14.79 9.41
CA ARG A 276 0.12 -15.13 9.01
C ARG A 276 0.76 -13.96 8.28
N ILE A 277 2.03 -13.69 8.58
CA ILE A 277 2.74 -12.51 8.10
C ILE A 277 3.73 -12.89 7.00
N GLY A 278 3.77 -12.08 5.94
CA GLY A 278 4.88 -12.00 4.99
C GLY A 278 5.60 -10.66 5.11
N LEU A 279 6.87 -10.61 4.70
CA LEU A 279 7.68 -9.39 4.65
C LEU A 279 7.81 -8.92 3.18
N SER A 280 6.86 -8.10 2.76
CA SER A 280 6.78 -7.56 1.41
C SER A 280 7.74 -6.39 1.23
N GLY A 281 8.51 -6.37 0.14
CA GLY A 281 9.30 -5.20 -0.26
C GLY A 281 8.47 -3.93 -0.52
N TYR A 282 7.18 -4.07 -0.86
CA TYR A 282 6.24 -2.95 -1.04
C TYR A 282 5.45 -2.60 0.25
N PHE A 283 4.68 -3.55 0.80
CA PHE A 283 3.82 -3.34 1.97
C PHE A 283 4.52 -3.41 3.34
N GLY A 284 5.80 -3.78 3.39
CA GLY A 284 6.46 -4.13 4.65
C GLY A 284 5.86 -5.42 5.22
N PRO A 285 5.72 -5.53 6.56
CA PRO A 285 5.00 -6.63 7.19
C PRO A 285 3.54 -6.60 6.71
N VAL A 286 3.05 -7.66 6.08
CA VAL A 286 1.68 -7.77 5.57
C VAL A 286 1.07 -9.10 5.97
N THR A 287 -0.17 -9.09 6.45
CA THR A 287 -0.88 -10.34 6.76
C THR A 287 -1.36 -11.02 5.48
N LEU A 288 -1.67 -12.32 5.57
CA LEU A 288 -2.29 -13.06 4.48
C LEU A 288 -3.60 -12.39 4.04
N LEU A 289 -4.43 -11.97 5.00
CA LEU A 289 -5.71 -11.33 4.71
C LEU A 289 -5.54 -9.94 4.07
N GLU A 290 -4.55 -9.16 4.50
CA GLU A 290 -4.18 -7.89 3.87
C GLU A 290 -3.69 -8.11 2.43
N TYR A 291 -2.84 -9.11 2.21
CA TYR A 291 -2.32 -9.41 0.87
C TYR A 291 -3.41 -9.95 -0.06
N ALA A 292 -4.34 -10.76 0.46
CA ALA A 292 -5.50 -11.22 -0.31
C ALA A 292 -6.49 -10.07 -0.60
N THR A 293 -6.61 -9.10 0.32
CA THR A 293 -7.38 -7.86 0.07
C THR A 293 -6.75 -7.03 -1.05
N HIS A 294 -5.41 -6.96 -1.10
CA HIS A 294 -4.71 -6.27 -2.18
C HIS A 294 -5.05 -6.84 -3.57
N VAL A 295 -5.22 -8.15 -3.69
CA VAL A 295 -5.65 -8.79 -4.96
C VAL A 295 -6.97 -8.19 -5.46
N VAL A 296 -7.92 -7.95 -4.55
CA VAL A 296 -9.23 -7.36 -4.88
C VAL A 296 -9.10 -5.90 -5.30
N ASP A 297 -8.31 -5.11 -4.56
CA ASP A 297 -8.10 -3.70 -4.89
C ASP A 297 -7.38 -3.55 -6.24
N HIS A 298 -6.40 -4.42 -6.52
CA HIS A 298 -5.68 -4.50 -7.78
C HIS A 298 -6.59 -4.82 -8.97
N ASP A 299 -7.48 -5.81 -8.82
CA ASP A 299 -8.47 -6.14 -9.86
C ASP A 299 -9.37 -4.93 -10.15
N ARG A 300 -9.86 -4.24 -9.10
CA ARG A 300 -10.72 -3.05 -9.26
C ARG A 300 -10.01 -1.93 -10.02
N GLU A 301 -8.76 -1.64 -9.67
CA GLU A 301 -7.94 -0.62 -10.33
C GLU A 301 -7.80 -0.91 -11.84
N HIS A 302 -7.46 -2.14 -12.20
CA HIS A 302 -7.26 -2.51 -13.60
C HIS A 302 -8.55 -2.69 -14.40
N ILE A 303 -9.66 -3.09 -13.76
CA ILE A 303 -10.99 -3.08 -14.41
C ILE A 303 -11.39 -1.64 -14.75
N ALA A 304 -11.17 -0.68 -13.83
CA ALA A 304 -11.40 0.73 -14.09
C ALA A 304 -10.49 1.27 -15.21
N GLN A 305 -9.21 0.84 -15.22
CA GLN A 305 -8.27 1.18 -16.28
C GLN A 305 -8.74 0.67 -17.66
N ILE A 306 -9.19 -0.58 -17.77
CA ILE A 306 -9.73 -1.12 -19.03
C ILE A 306 -10.91 -0.29 -19.52
N ALA A 307 -11.85 0.04 -18.61
CA ALA A 307 -13.02 0.83 -18.97
C ALA A 307 -12.63 2.23 -19.46
N ALA A 308 -11.70 2.91 -18.78
CA ALA A 308 -11.20 4.22 -19.17
C ALA A 308 -10.46 4.18 -20.51
N THR A 309 -9.55 3.21 -20.71
CA THR A 309 -8.82 3.03 -21.96
C THR A 309 -9.79 2.76 -23.11
N ARG A 310 -10.78 1.87 -22.93
CA ARG A 310 -11.81 1.61 -23.96
C ARG A 310 -12.54 2.88 -24.38
N THR A 311 -12.97 3.70 -23.43
CA THR A 311 -13.67 4.96 -23.73
C THR A 311 -12.78 5.93 -24.50
N ALA A 312 -11.49 5.99 -24.20
CA ALA A 312 -10.56 6.90 -24.85
C ALA A 312 -10.16 6.47 -26.27
N VAL A 313 -10.03 5.17 -26.55
CA VAL A 313 -9.63 4.66 -27.89
C VAL A 313 -10.82 4.31 -28.79
N GLY A 314 -12.00 4.08 -28.21
CA GLY A 314 -13.22 3.69 -28.92
C GLY A 314 -14.22 4.82 -29.14
N GLY A 315 -13.84 6.08 -28.85
CA GLY A 315 -14.60 7.28 -29.22
C GLY A 315 -14.62 7.50 -30.73
#